data_AF-A0A962AEH0-F1
#
_entry.id   AF-A0A962AEH0-F1
#
_cell.length_a   1.000
_cell.length_b   1.000
_cell.length_c   1.000
_cell.angle_alpha   90.00
_cell.angle_beta   90.00
_cell.angle_gamma   90.00
#
_symmetry.space_group_name_H-M   'P 1'
#
loop_
_entity.id
_entity.type
_entity.pdbx_description
1 polymer ?
#
loop_
_entity_poly.entity_id
_entity_poly.type
_entity_poly.pdbx_seq_one_letter_code
_entity_poly.pdbx_strand_id
1 'polypeptide(L)'
;WRERTFSRGVSNGAKAAQKVAVVGNCQSFGYAFALKLFEPALVVDRYPLVAPGLTDLKTLRAALADYDLVFSQDFGPRILRDNATSEALFADLPGVIRLPTINFYGFHPDTIHLLDPTKGNRFILGPAGVYHSAFALFGHLAGFSIDQTEALFTHEAFDFVGYLDVWPSAVEEVLRAGQSVGMKLDGAIARWARGRAFMYTPTHPRPQVLFDIARLAMDKAGLKAQPLDTDDYAVDDLSRDHILPVYPPLAEHYGLRGSTVLKLAHYSFSKGVGEMMALKDFIARSFAHYGERTREQLVHERVDQWLGDAETKRALALLSAEELKRRALAR
;
A
#
# COMPACT_ATOMS: atom_id res chain seq x y z
N TRP A 1 42.07 -24.51 -4.92
CA TRP A 1 41.13 -24.20 -6.01
C TRP A 1 41.21 -22.70 -6.30
N ARG A 2 42.40 -22.17 -6.57
CA ARG A 2 43.01 -21.92 -7.90
C ARG A 2 42.09 -21.13 -8.86
N GLU A 3 42.57 -19.92 -9.11
CA GLU A 3 42.15 -18.92 -10.07
C GLU A 3 41.69 -19.52 -11.41
N ARG A 4 40.49 -19.12 -11.83
CA ARG A 4 40.11 -19.10 -13.25
C ARG A 4 39.97 -17.64 -13.65
N THR A 5 41.03 -17.15 -14.28
CA THR A 5 41.01 -16.05 -15.24
C THR A 5 39.89 -16.31 -16.26
N PHE A 6 38.79 -15.57 -16.16
CA PHE A 6 37.85 -15.46 -17.26
C PHE A 6 38.49 -14.57 -18.31
N SER A 7 38.85 -15.21 -19.43
CA SER A 7 39.24 -14.56 -20.67
C SER A 7 38.21 -13.51 -21.08
N ARG A 8 38.71 -12.33 -21.47
CA ARG A 8 37.93 -11.32 -22.19
C ARG A 8 37.37 -11.97 -23.45
N GLY A 9 36.08 -12.28 -23.43
CA GLY A 9 35.31 -12.58 -24.62
C GLY A 9 35.39 -11.40 -25.58
N VAL A 10 35.68 -11.71 -26.84
CA VAL A 10 35.68 -10.81 -27.98
C VAL A 10 34.36 -10.03 -28.00
N SER A 11 34.45 -8.70 -27.86
CA SER A 11 33.30 -7.82 -28.02
C SER A 11 32.89 -7.79 -29.50
N ASN A 12 31.98 -8.69 -29.88
CA ASN A 12 31.02 -8.34 -30.93
C ASN A 12 30.33 -7.05 -30.49
N GLY A 13 30.08 -6.12 -31.40
CA GLY A 13 29.56 -4.76 -31.16
C GLY A 13 28.18 -4.72 -30.48
N ALA A 14 28.11 -5.19 -29.24
CA ALA A 14 26.96 -5.12 -28.38
C ALA A 14 26.79 -3.64 -28.00
N LYS A 15 25.65 -3.07 -28.40
CA LYS A 15 25.18 -1.78 -27.89
C LYS A 15 25.30 -1.83 -26.36
N ALA A 16 25.91 -0.81 -25.74
CA ALA A 16 26.02 -0.74 -24.29
C ALA A 16 24.64 -0.96 -23.66
N ALA A 17 24.57 -1.77 -22.61
CA ALA A 17 23.31 -2.09 -21.95
C ALA A 17 22.66 -0.79 -21.44
N GLN A 18 21.41 -0.54 -21.83
CA GLN A 18 20.69 0.68 -21.48
C GLN A 18 20.46 0.71 -19.97
N LYS A 19 20.84 1.82 -19.33
CA LYS A 19 20.70 2.04 -17.88
C LYS A 19 19.38 2.74 -17.59
N VAL A 20 18.61 2.16 -16.68
CA VAL A 20 17.30 2.64 -16.27
C VAL A 20 17.23 2.84 -14.76
N ALA A 21 16.81 4.03 -14.33
CA ALA A 21 16.55 4.32 -12.93
C ALA A 21 15.04 4.27 -12.64
N VAL A 22 14.67 3.72 -11.50
CA VAL A 22 13.29 3.75 -10.97
C VAL A 22 13.27 4.44 -9.62
N VAL A 23 12.64 5.60 -9.55
CA VAL A 23 12.53 6.44 -8.36
C VAL A 23 11.10 6.36 -7.83
N GLY A 24 10.92 6.10 -6.55
CA GLY A 24 9.56 6.08 -5.97
C GLY A 24 9.49 5.48 -4.59
N ASN A 25 8.27 5.30 -4.09
CA ASN A 25 8.01 4.81 -2.73
C ASN A 25 8.22 3.29 -2.64
N CYS A 26 7.56 2.62 -1.69
CA CYS A 26 7.58 1.16 -1.56
C CYS A 26 7.24 0.42 -2.87
N GLN A 27 6.37 0.97 -3.74
CA GLN A 27 5.95 0.38 -5.02
C GLN A 27 7.07 0.36 -6.08
N SER A 28 8.09 1.21 -5.94
CA SER A 28 9.22 1.28 -6.89
C SER A 28 9.92 -0.05 -7.12
N PHE A 29 9.89 -0.98 -6.16
CA PHE A 29 10.43 -2.32 -6.35
C PHE A 29 9.70 -3.06 -7.47
N GLY A 30 8.37 -3.13 -7.42
CA GLY A 30 7.60 -3.90 -8.40
C GLY A 30 7.75 -3.32 -9.80
N TYR A 31 7.86 -2.00 -9.93
CA TYR A 31 8.20 -1.37 -11.20
C TYR A 31 9.61 -1.75 -11.69
N ALA A 32 10.64 -1.59 -10.86
CA ALA A 32 12.02 -1.95 -11.23
C ALA A 32 12.16 -3.42 -11.61
N PHE A 33 11.53 -4.30 -10.83
CA PHE A 33 11.50 -5.74 -11.11
C PHE A 33 10.82 -6.04 -12.44
N ALA A 34 9.66 -5.41 -12.71
CA ALA A 34 8.95 -5.58 -13.98
C ALA A 34 9.78 -5.17 -15.19
N LEU A 35 10.46 -4.01 -15.12
CA LEU A 35 11.33 -3.54 -16.20
C LEU A 35 12.42 -4.56 -16.50
N LYS A 36 13.08 -5.08 -15.45
CA LYS A 36 14.13 -6.10 -15.60
C LYS A 36 13.59 -7.44 -16.10
N LEU A 37 12.40 -7.82 -15.66
CA LEU A 37 11.73 -9.05 -16.09
C LEU A 37 11.36 -8.98 -17.59
N PHE A 38 10.76 -7.88 -18.02
CA PHE A 38 10.29 -7.71 -19.39
C PHE A 38 11.38 -7.38 -20.39
N GLU A 39 12.52 -6.80 -19.96
CA GLU A 39 13.70 -6.64 -20.80
C GLU A 39 14.97 -6.95 -19.99
N PRO A 40 15.40 -8.22 -19.97
CA PRO A 40 16.58 -8.66 -19.22
C PRO A 40 17.89 -7.97 -19.63
N ALA A 41 17.97 -7.36 -20.82
CA ALA A 41 19.14 -6.61 -21.24
C ALA A 41 19.30 -5.25 -20.53
N LEU A 42 18.25 -4.71 -19.90
CA LEU A 42 18.34 -3.46 -19.13
C LEU A 42 19.23 -3.62 -17.89
N VAL A 43 19.98 -2.58 -17.57
CA VAL A 43 20.55 -2.39 -16.22
C VAL A 43 19.56 -1.53 -15.45
N VAL A 44 18.88 -2.09 -14.46
CA VAL A 44 17.81 -1.41 -13.72
C VAL A 44 18.23 -1.17 -12.28
N ASP A 45 18.28 0.09 -11.87
CA ASP A 45 18.58 0.49 -10.49
C ASP A 45 17.37 1.17 -9.84
N ARG A 46 17.13 0.82 -8.57
CA ARG A 46 16.01 1.34 -7.78
C ARG A 46 16.51 2.39 -6.79
N TYR A 47 15.83 3.52 -6.76
CA TYR A 47 16.00 4.60 -5.78
C TYR A 47 14.75 4.71 -4.90
N PRO A 48 14.68 3.96 -3.79
CA PRO A 48 13.54 4.02 -2.88
C PRO A 48 13.54 5.36 -2.12
N LEU A 49 12.42 6.07 -2.20
CA LEU A 49 12.14 7.30 -1.47
C LEU A 49 11.10 7.03 -0.39
N VAL A 50 11.56 6.95 0.86
CA VAL A 50 10.70 6.76 2.05
C VAL A 50 11.06 7.84 3.05
N ALA A 51 10.05 8.49 3.64
CA ALA A 51 10.26 9.53 4.64
C ALA A 51 10.72 8.95 6.00
N PRO A 52 11.59 9.67 6.74
CA PRO A 52 12.37 10.82 6.29
C PRO A 52 13.58 10.38 5.47
N GLY A 53 13.75 10.93 4.26
CA GLY A 53 14.91 10.65 3.43
C GLY A 53 16.17 11.39 3.91
N LEU A 54 17.32 10.73 3.84
CA LEU A 54 18.63 11.35 4.12
C LEU A 54 19.21 12.09 2.90
N THR A 55 18.66 11.82 1.70
CA THR A 55 19.09 12.42 0.44
C THR A 55 18.40 13.75 0.18
N ASP A 56 19.08 14.63 -0.56
CA ASP A 56 18.53 15.89 -1.07
C ASP A 56 18.37 15.84 -2.59
N LEU A 57 17.72 16.85 -3.17
CA LEU A 57 17.42 16.85 -4.59
C LEU A 57 18.68 16.92 -5.44
N LYS A 58 19.70 17.67 -5.00
CA LYS A 58 20.99 17.75 -5.70
C LYS A 58 21.65 16.37 -5.81
N THR A 59 21.68 15.63 -4.71
CA THR A 59 22.26 14.28 -4.65
C THR A 59 21.48 13.31 -5.53
N LEU A 60 20.14 13.36 -5.47
CA LEU A 60 19.28 12.54 -6.33
C LEU A 60 19.53 12.83 -7.80
N ARG A 61 19.56 14.10 -8.22
CA ARG A 61 19.85 14.49 -9.61
C ARG A 61 21.22 13.99 -10.08
N ALA A 62 22.25 14.17 -9.25
CA ALA A 62 23.60 13.70 -9.57
C ALA A 62 23.63 12.18 -9.77
N ALA A 63 22.88 11.43 -8.96
CA ALA A 63 22.77 9.98 -9.12
C ALA A 63 22.04 9.58 -10.41
N LEU A 64 21.09 10.39 -10.88
CA LEU A 64 20.27 10.11 -12.07
C LEU A 64 20.90 10.56 -13.39
N ALA A 65 21.99 11.34 -13.36
CA ALA A 65 22.56 11.99 -14.54
C ALA A 65 23.05 11.02 -15.63
N ASP A 66 23.54 9.84 -15.23
CA ASP A 66 24.13 8.83 -16.14
C ASP A 66 23.14 7.71 -16.53
N TYR A 67 21.84 7.95 -16.40
CA TYR A 67 20.80 6.99 -16.81
C TYR A 67 20.18 7.40 -18.15
N ASP A 68 19.97 6.43 -19.03
CA ASP A 68 19.35 6.65 -20.34
C ASP A 68 17.84 6.92 -20.21
N LEU A 69 17.20 6.29 -19.21
CA LEU A 69 15.79 6.46 -18.89
C LEU A 69 15.60 6.56 -17.38
N VAL A 70 14.72 7.46 -16.96
CA VAL A 70 14.32 7.61 -15.57
C VAL A 70 12.81 7.44 -15.47
N PHE A 71 12.38 6.46 -14.69
CA PHE A 71 10.99 6.27 -14.31
C PHE A 71 10.82 6.81 -12.89
N SER A 72 9.79 7.64 -12.65
CA SER A 72 9.59 8.21 -11.33
C SER A 72 8.13 8.29 -10.94
N GLN A 73 7.83 7.91 -9.70
CA GLN A 73 6.58 8.34 -9.05
C GLN A 73 6.69 9.79 -8.60
N ASP A 74 5.54 10.42 -8.41
CA ASP A 74 5.46 11.71 -7.74
C ASP A 74 5.80 11.54 -6.25
N PHE A 75 6.49 12.53 -5.69
CA PHE A 75 6.77 12.65 -4.27
C PHE A 75 6.61 14.10 -3.81
N GLY A 76 6.09 14.25 -2.60
CA GLY A 76 5.83 15.54 -1.96
C GLY A 76 6.96 16.00 -1.04
N PRO A 77 6.74 17.12 -0.31
CA PRO A 77 7.70 17.62 0.68
C PRO A 77 7.91 16.59 1.81
N ARG A 78 8.99 16.76 2.59
CA ARG A 78 9.42 15.87 3.70
C ARG A 78 9.92 14.49 3.30
N ILE A 79 9.82 14.11 2.03
CA ILE A 79 10.44 12.88 1.50
C ILE A 79 11.94 13.09 1.37
N LEU A 80 12.37 14.20 0.76
CA LEU A 80 13.77 14.61 0.69
C LEU A 80 14.14 15.52 1.86
N ARG A 81 15.42 15.50 2.25
CA ARG A 81 15.96 16.27 3.37
C ARG A 81 15.79 17.78 3.20
N ASP A 82 15.87 18.27 1.97
CA ASP A 82 15.72 19.67 1.58
C ASP A 82 14.25 20.06 1.26
N ASN A 83 13.29 19.18 1.54
CA ASN A 83 11.86 19.34 1.25
C ASN A 83 11.51 19.55 -0.23
N ALA A 84 12.44 19.28 -1.15
CA ALA A 84 12.13 19.40 -2.56
C ALA A 84 11.13 18.32 -3.01
N THR A 85 10.41 18.62 -4.09
CA THR A 85 9.32 17.77 -4.62
C THR A 85 9.69 17.17 -5.97
N SER A 86 8.88 16.21 -6.40
CA SER A 86 8.97 15.64 -7.74
C SER A 86 8.81 16.67 -8.86
N GLU A 87 8.05 17.75 -8.66
CA GLU A 87 7.94 18.85 -9.64
C GLU A 87 9.31 19.49 -9.94
N ALA A 88 10.11 19.74 -8.90
CA ALA A 88 11.46 20.27 -9.06
C ALA A 88 12.42 19.24 -9.68
N LEU A 89 12.18 17.95 -9.50
CA LEU A 89 12.94 16.91 -10.21
C LEU A 89 12.59 16.89 -11.71
N PHE A 90 11.30 16.95 -12.05
CA PHE A 90 10.82 16.85 -13.44
C PHE A 90 11.11 18.10 -14.26
N ALA A 91 11.16 19.28 -13.63
CA ALA A 91 11.60 20.50 -14.29
C ALA A 91 13.05 20.39 -14.79
N ASP A 92 13.92 19.73 -14.02
CA ASP A 92 15.33 19.55 -14.35
C ASP A 92 15.58 18.32 -15.23
N LEU A 93 14.69 17.34 -15.20
CA LEU A 93 14.73 16.10 -15.99
C LEU A 93 13.43 15.91 -16.77
N PRO A 94 13.19 16.68 -17.86
CA PRO A 94 11.92 16.63 -18.60
C PRO A 94 11.65 15.30 -19.31
N GLY A 95 12.67 14.44 -19.46
CA GLY A 95 12.54 13.10 -20.05
C GLY A 95 12.03 12.00 -19.10
N VAL A 96 11.67 12.35 -17.85
CA VAL A 96 11.20 11.36 -16.88
C VAL A 96 9.87 10.73 -17.31
N ILE A 97 9.83 9.40 -17.32
CA ILE A 97 8.60 8.63 -17.49
C ILE A 97 7.90 8.53 -16.14
N ARG A 98 6.83 9.30 -15.97
CA ARG A 98 6.05 9.32 -14.72
C ARG A 98 5.29 8.00 -14.53
N LEU A 99 5.33 7.50 -13.29
CA LEU A 99 4.63 6.30 -12.81
C LEU A 99 3.55 6.71 -11.80
N PRO A 100 2.37 6.08 -11.82
CA PRO A 100 1.35 6.37 -10.82
C PRO A 100 1.72 5.77 -9.47
N THR A 101 1.21 6.36 -8.39
CA THR A 101 1.12 5.70 -7.09
C THR A 101 -0.28 5.10 -6.96
N ILE A 102 -0.34 3.78 -6.78
CA ILE A 102 -1.64 3.09 -6.69
C ILE A 102 -2.11 3.04 -5.26
N ASN A 103 -3.24 3.68 -5.00
CA ASN A 103 -3.98 3.56 -3.75
C ASN A 103 -5.38 3.02 -4.06
N PHE A 104 -5.85 2.07 -3.26
CA PHE A 104 -7.18 1.49 -3.41
C PHE A 104 -7.71 1.02 -2.06
N TYR A 105 -8.61 1.80 -1.48
CA TYR A 105 -9.21 1.53 -0.16
C TYR A 105 -10.40 0.56 -0.22
N GLY A 106 -10.82 0.14 -1.41
CA GLY A 106 -12.04 -0.64 -1.59
C GLY A 106 -12.06 -1.96 -0.81
N PHE A 107 -10.90 -2.58 -0.60
CA PHE A 107 -10.76 -3.83 0.16
C PHE A 107 -10.55 -3.63 1.67
N HIS A 108 -10.24 -2.41 2.11
CA HIS A 108 -9.82 -2.10 3.47
C HIS A 108 -10.43 -0.78 3.97
N PRO A 109 -11.75 -0.56 3.85
CA PRO A 109 -12.38 0.72 4.19
C PRO A 109 -12.27 1.09 5.67
N ASP A 110 -12.11 0.09 6.55
CA ASP A 110 -11.84 0.28 7.98
C ASP A 110 -10.43 0.84 8.28
N THR A 111 -9.52 0.80 7.31
CA THR A 111 -8.15 1.26 7.52
C THR A 111 -8.08 2.78 7.53
N ILE A 112 -7.54 3.33 8.62
CA ILE A 112 -7.26 4.74 8.81
C ILE A 112 -5.79 4.95 9.17
N HIS A 113 -5.31 6.18 9.01
CA HIS A 113 -4.00 6.60 9.47
C HIS A 113 -4.16 7.64 10.59
N LEU A 114 -3.43 7.46 11.69
CA LEU A 114 -3.46 8.42 12.79
C LEU A 114 -2.23 9.32 12.73
N LEU A 115 -2.47 10.63 12.77
CA LEU A 115 -1.45 11.66 12.81
C LEU A 115 -1.55 12.37 14.16
N ASP A 116 -0.47 12.38 14.94
CA ASP A 116 -0.43 13.03 16.26
C ASP A 116 -0.36 14.56 16.08
N PRO A 117 -1.46 15.30 16.36
CA PRO A 117 -1.49 16.76 16.17
C PRO A 117 -0.53 17.47 17.13
N THR A 118 -0.29 16.88 18.30
CA THR A 118 0.62 17.43 19.33
C THR A 118 2.10 17.28 18.93
N LYS A 119 2.39 16.45 17.92
CA LYS A 119 3.75 16.20 17.40
C LYS A 119 3.90 16.59 15.94
N GLY A 120 3.17 17.61 15.50
CA GLY A 120 3.27 18.16 14.14
C GLY A 120 2.79 17.17 13.08
N ASN A 121 1.70 16.45 13.36
CA ASN A 121 1.07 15.48 12.47
C ASN A 121 2.04 14.38 12.03
N ARG A 122 2.82 13.83 12.97
CA ARG A 122 3.60 12.61 12.74
C ARG A 122 2.70 11.39 12.81
N PHE A 123 2.97 10.39 11.97
CA PHE A 123 2.27 9.11 12.06
C PHE A 123 2.41 8.51 13.45
N ILE A 124 1.29 8.05 14.00
CA ILE A 124 1.26 7.15 15.13
C ILE A 124 1.45 5.74 14.56
N LEU A 125 2.41 4.99 15.11
CA LEU A 125 2.67 3.62 14.71
C LEU A 125 2.02 2.68 15.70
N GLY A 126 1.00 1.94 15.27
CA GLY A 126 0.29 0.92 16.04
C GLY A 126 0.78 -0.51 15.77
N PRO A 127 -0.01 -1.51 16.21
CA PRO A 127 0.30 -2.93 16.03
C PRO A 127 0.44 -3.40 14.57
N ALA A 128 -0.17 -2.67 13.62
CA ALA A 128 -0.06 -2.91 12.18
C ALA A 128 0.69 -1.77 11.47
N GLY A 129 1.72 -1.23 12.11
CA GLY A 129 2.51 -0.11 11.57
C GLY A 129 1.68 1.17 11.51
N VAL A 130 1.61 1.81 10.35
CA VAL A 130 0.83 3.04 10.16
C VAL A 130 -0.68 2.79 10.03
N TYR A 131 -1.09 1.53 9.84
CA TYR A 131 -2.48 1.16 9.60
C TYR A 131 -3.21 0.94 10.92
N HIS A 132 -4.29 1.68 11.12
CA HIS A 132 -5.19 1.55 12.26
C HIS A 132 -6.59 1.17 11.77
N SER A 133 -7.37 0.53 12.64
CA SER A 133 -8.79 0.25 12.39
C SER A 133 -9.64 1.39 12.95
N ALA A 134 -10.57 1.91 12.15
CA ALA A 134 -11.54 2.90 12.58
C ALA A 134 -12.48 2.31 13.64
N PHE A 135 -12.94 1.08 13.48
CA PHE A 135 -13.72 0.39 14.52
C PHE A 135 -12.92 0.16 15.79
N ALA A 136 -11.63 -0.21 15.70
CA ALA A 136 -10.80 -0.36 16.91
C ALA A 136 -10.61 0.99 17.64
N LEU A 137 -10.37 2.08 16.91
CA LEU A 137 -10.26 3.40 17.53
C LEU A 137 -11.58 3.86 18.13
N PHE A 138 -12.68 3.72 17.38
CA PHE A 138 -14.03 4.04 17.86
C PHE A 138 -14.36 3.24 19.13
N GLY A 139 -14.19 1.92 19.10
CA GLY A 139 -14.49 1.04 20.23
C GLY A 139 -13.73 1.45 21.49
N HIS A 140 -12.44 1.76 21.35
CA HIS A 140 -11.63 2.25 22.47
C HIS A 140 -12.16 3.58 23.03
N LEU A 141 -12.38 4.58 22.16
CA LEU A 141 -12.81 5.91 22.58
C LEU A 141 -14.27 5.96 23.07
N ALA A 142 -15.12 5.05 22.59
CA ALA A 142 -16.52 4.90 23.01
C ALA A 142 -16.69 4.01 24.26
N GLY A 143 -15.60 3.41 24.78
CA GLY A 143 -15.62 2.55 25.97
C GLY A 143 -16.20 1.15 25.74
N PHE A 144 -16.16 0.66 24.50
CA PHE A 144 -16.57 -0.71 24.18
C PHE A 144 -15.52 -1.69 24.70
N SER A 145 -15.93 -2.93 24.99
CA SER A 145 -15.00 -4.03 25.22
C SER A 145 -14.38 -4.51 23.89
N ILE A 146 -13.34 -5.33 23.99
CA ILE A 146 -12.74 -6.01 22.83
C ILE A 146 -13.80 -6.84 22.10
N ASP A 147 -14.64 -7.59 22.83
CA ASP A 147 -15.70 -8.43 22.24
C ASP A 147 -16.80 -7.59 21.57
N GLN A 148 -17.19 -6.47 22.19
CA GLN A 148 -18.14 -5.53 21.59
C GLN A 148 -17.58 -4.92 20.31
N THR A 149 -16.29 -4.60 20.28
CA THR A 149 -15.63 -4.04 19.10
C THR A 149 -15.49 -5.08 17.99
N GLU A 150 -15.11 -6.32 18.34
CA GLU A 150 -15.06 -7.43 17.38
C GLU A 150 -16.44 -7.76 16.80
N ALA A 151 -17.50 -7.54 17.56
CA ALA A 151 -18.88 -7.71 17.11
C ALA A 151 -19.37 -6.63 16.13
N LEU A 152 -18.55 -5.59 15.84
CA LEU A 152 -18.82 -4.62 14.77
C LEU A 152 -18.30 -5.10 13.40
N PHE A 153 -17.56 -6.19 13.32
CA PHE A 153 -17.04 -6.71 12.04
C PHE A 153 -18.07 -7.59 11.33
N THR A 154 -19.26 -7.03 11.10
CA THR A 154 -20.44 -7.69 10.51
C THR A 154 -20.94 -6.95 9.27
N HIS A 155 -21.83 -7.59 8.52
CA HIS A 155 -22.43 -6.98 7.34
C HIS A 155 -23.23 -5.73 7.71
N GLU A 156 -24.07 -5.84 8.73
CA GLU A 156 -24.99 -4.78 9.17
C GLU A 156 -24.23 -3.54 9.65
N ALA A 157 -23.12 -3.72 10.37
CA ALA A 157 -22.27 -2.61 10.78
C ALA A 157 -21.48 -2.01 9.62
N PHE A 158 -21.01 -2.83 8.67
CA PHE A 158 -20.30 -2.35 7.48
C PHE A 158 -21.22 -1.54 6.57
N ASP A 159 -22.44 -2.02 6.34
CA ASP A 159 -23.48 -1.32 5.58
C ASP A 159 -23.81 0.02 6.25
N PHE A 160 -24.08 0.01 7.56
CA PHE A 160 -24.42 1.19 8.33
C PHE A 160 -23.36 2.31 8.23
N VAL A 161 -22.07 1.97 8.25
CA VAL A 161 -20.98 2.97 8.13
C VAL A 161 -20.53 3.23 6.69
N GLY A 162 -21.21 2.66 5.69
CA GLY A 162 -20.95 2.86 4.27
C GLY A 162 -19.70 2.12 3.74
N TYR A 163 -19.21 1.10 4.44
CA TYR A 163 -18.04 0.32 4.00
C TYR A 163 -18.32 -0.55 2.78
N LEU A 164 -19.58 -0.87 2.50
CA LEU A 164 -19.96 -1.63 1.30
C LEU A 164 -20.02 -0.74 0.04
N ASP A 165 -20.10 0.58 0.20
CA ASP A 165 -20.27 1.54 -0.89
C ASP A 165 -18.97 2.22 -1.35
N VAL A 166 -17.81 1.81 -0.82
CA VAL A 166 -16.52 2.48 -1.09
C VAL A 166 -15.94 2.17 -2.47
N TRP A 167 -16.46 1.16 -3.18
CA TRP A 167 -15.87 0.69 -4.42
C TRP A 167 -15.76 1.77 -5.51
N PRO A 168 -16.80 2.56 -5.83
CA PRO A 168 -16.72 3.57 -6.89
C PRO A 168 -15.65 4.62 -6.62
N SER A 169 -15.58 5.15 -5.39
CA SER A 169 -14.57 6.17 -5.04
C SER A 169 -13.15 5.61 -5.03
N ALA A 170 -12.97 4.34 -4.62
CA ALA A 170 -11.69 3.66 -4.71
C ALA A 170 -11.25 3.43 -6.17
N VAL A 171 -12.19 3.13 -7.08
CA VAL A 171 -11.92 3.03 -8.52
C VAL A 171 -11.52 4.38 -9.11
N GLU A 172 -12.25 5.44 -8.78
CA GLU A 172 -11.96 6.81 -9.25
C GLU A 172 -10.56 7.27 -8.87
N GLU A 173 -10.09 6.93 -7.67
CA GLU A 173 -8.73 7.27 -7.21
C GLU A 173 -7.66 6.61 -8.09
N VAL A 174 -7.82 5.33 -8.44
CA VAL A 174 -6.89 4.63 -9.34
C VAL A 174 -6.93 5.22 -10.74
N LEU A 175 -8.12 5.54 -11.26
CA LEU A 175 -8.26 6.17 -12.57
C LEU A 175 -7.61 7.55 -12.61
N ARG A 176 -7.79 8.36 -11.55
CA ARG A 176 -7.14 9.66 -11.38
C ARG A 176 -5.62 9.54 -11.32
N ALA A 177 -5.11 8.54 -10.60
CA ALA A 177 -3.67 8.27 -10.54
C ALA A 177 -3.09 7.89 -11.91
N GLY A 178 -3.80 7.09 -12.70
CA GLY A 178 -3.40 6.80 -14.09
C GLY A 178 -3.42 8.05 -14.96
N GLN A 179 -4.52 8.81 -14.92
CA GLN A 179 -4.69 10.03 -15.72
C GLN A 179 -3.62 11.09 -15.44
N SER A 180 -3.21 11.26 -14.17
CA SER A 180 -2.20 12.26 -13.79
C SER A 180 -0.83 12.03 -14.42
N VAL A 181 -0.55 10.81 -14.88
CA VAL A 181 0.69 10.43 -15.58
C VAL A 181 0.45 10.05 -17.06
N GLY A 182 -0.76 10.27 -17.57
CA GLY A 182 -1.14 9.99 -18.95
C GLY A 182 -1.30 8.50 -19.27
N MET A 183 -1.68 7.68 -18.30
CA MET A 183 -1.96 6.25 -18.47
C MET A 183 -3.46 5.97 -18.36
N LYS A 184 -3.99 5.23 -19.33
CA LYS A 184 -5.37 4.75 -19.30
C LYS A 184 -5.42 3.42 -18.54
N LEU A 185 -5.99 3.45 -17.34
CA LEU A 185 -6.16 2.26 -16.48
C LEU A 185 -7.59 1.71 -16.54
N ASP A 186 -8.42 2.23 -17.45
CA ASP A 186 -9.76 1.74 -17.72
C ASP A 186 -9.74 0.24 -18.03
N GLY A 187 -10.62 -0.50 -17.35
CA GLY A 187 -10.68 -1.96 -17.46
C GLY A 187 -9.53 -2.73 -16.80
N ALA A 188 -8.41 -2.09 -16.41
CA ALA A 188 -7.33 -2.75 -15.67
C ALA A 188 -7.82 -3.20 -14.30
N ILE A 189 -8.52 -2.32 -13.59
CA ILE A 189 -9.07 -2.60 -12.25
C ILE A 189 -10.01 -3.81 -12.27
N ALA A 190 -10.91 -3.89 -13.26
CA ALA A 190 -11.80 -5.02 -13.43
C ALA A 190 -11.02 -6.33 -13.66
N ARG A 191 -9.89 -6.30 -14.40
CA ARG A 191 -9.02 -7.47 -14.57
C ARG A 191 -8.32 -7.85 -13.26
N TRP A 192 -7.82 -6.86 -12.54
CA TRP A 192 -7.07 -7.03 -11.28
C TRP A 192 -7.95 -7.61 -10.18
N ALA A 193 -9.21 -7.19 -10.13
CA ALA A 193 -10.18 -7.63 -9.13
C ALA A 193 -10.75 -9.04 -9.38
N ARG A 194 -10.41 -9.71 -10.49
CA ARG A 194 -10.91 -11.06 -10.75
C ARG A 194 -10.28 -12.08 -9.81
N GLY A 195 -11.12 -12.74 -9.02
CA GLY A 195 -10.78 -13.93 -8.23
C GLY A 195 -10.04 -13.65 -6.92
N ARG A 196 -9.37 -12.51 -6.75
CA ARG A 196 -8.73 -12.12 -5.49
C ARG A 196 -8.59 -10.59 -5.36
N ALA A 197 -8.46 -10.12 -4.12
CA ALA A 197 -8.07 -8.74 -3.86
C ALA A 197 -6.66 -8.46 -4.41
N PHE A 198 -6.52 -7.41 -5.22
CA PHE A 198 -5.25 -7.01 -5.83
C PHE A 198 -4.38 -6.11 -4.94
N MET A 199 -4.80 -5.87 -3.70
CA MET A 199 -4.08 -5.07 -2.70
C MET A 199 -3.83 -5.87 -1.44
N TYR A 200 -2.63 -5.73 -0.85
CA TYR A 200 -2.29 -6.22 0.49
C TYR A 200 -2.71 -5.24 1.58
N THR A 201 -2.57 -3.95 1.30
CA THR A 201 -3.00 -2.81 2.12
C THR A 201 -3.55 -1.74 1.17
N PRO A 202 -4.17 -0.65 1.64
CA PRO A 202 -4.64 0.42 0.75
C PRO A 202 -3.59 0.99 -0.21
N THR A 203 -2.31 0.85 0.08
CA THR A 203 -1.20 1.44 -0.69
C THR A 203 -0.21 0.40 -1.21
N HIS A 204 -0.36 -0.88 -0.86
CA HIS A 204 0.53 -1.97 -1.28
C HIS A 204 -0.18 -2.90 -2.27
N PRO A 205 -0.11 -2.63 -3.58
CA PRO A 205 -0.66 -3.52 -4.58
C PRO A 205 0.12 -4.83 -4.69
N ARG A 206 -0.53 -5.86 -5.24
CA ARG A 206 0.15 -7.09 -5.67
C ARG A 206 1.03 -6.81 -6.89
N PRO A 207 2.08 -7.63 -7.13
CA PRO A 207 3.04 -7.41 -8.20
C PRO A 207 2.40 -7.21 -9.58
N GLN A 208 1.39 -8.01 -9.90
CA GLN A 208 0.69 -7.98 -11.19
C GLN A 208 0.13 -6.58 -11.54
N VAL A 209 -0.31 -5.78 -10.57
CA VAL A 209 -0.78 -4.40 -10.80
C VAL A 209 0.38 -3.52 -11.29
N LEU A 210 1.53 -3.61 -10.59
CA LEU A 210 2.74 -2.87 -10.92
C LEU A 210 3.32 -3.33 -12.26
N PHE A 211 3.18 -4.61 -12.60
CA PHE A 211 3.64 -5.19 -13.85
C PHE A 211 2.82 -4.69 -15.04
N ASP A 212 1.49 -4.65 -14.93
CA ASP A 212 0.62 -4.11 -15.97
C ASP A 212 0.92 -2.62 -16.23
N ILE A 213 1.13 -1.84 -15.17
CA ILE A 213 1.50 -0.43 -15.28
C ILE A 213 2.91 -0.28 -15.87
N ALA A 214 3.88 -1.12 -15.47
CA ALA A 214 5.23 -1.08 -16.02
C ALA A 214 5.23 -1.35 -17.53
N ARG A 215 4.38 -2.24 -18.04
CA ARG A 215 4.23 -2.45 -19.50
C ARG A 215 3.79 -1.18 -20.22
N LEU A 216 2.80 -0.47 -19.67
CA LEU A 216 2.35 0.82 -20.23
C LEU A 216 3.46 1.87 -20.17
N ALA A 217 4.22 1.89 -19.08
CA ALA A 217 5.36 2.80 -18.91
C ALA A 217 6.49 2.50 -19.90
N MET A 218 6.79 1.21 -20.14
CA MET A 218 7.79 0.78 -21.13
C MET A 218 7.39 1.19 -22.54
N ASP A 219 6.13 0.97 -22.93
CA ASP A 219 5.61 1.39 -24.23
C ASP A 219 5.76 2.91 -24.42
N LYS A 220 5.39 3.69 -23.40
CA LYS A 220 5.59 5.14 -23.38
C LYS A 220 7.06 5.56 -23.50
N ALA A 221 7.98 4.74 -23.00
CA ALA A 221 9.43 4.94 -23.12
C ALA A 221 10.02 4.42 -24.44
N GLY A 222 9.20 3.87 -25.35
CA GLY A 222 9.68 3.24 -26.58
C GLY A 222 10.37 1.90 -26.38
N LEU A 223 10.22 1.29 -25.19
CA LEU A 223 10.72 -0.04 -24.86
C LEU A 223 9.67 -1.10 -25.19
N LYS A 224 10.12 -2.27 -25.63
CA LYS A 224 9.24 -3.42 -25.87
C LYS A 224 9.29 -4.36 -24.69
N ALA A 225 8.16 -4.56 -24.03
CA ALA A 225 8.04 -5.56 -22.97
C ALA A 225 7.90 -6.97 -23.59
N GLN A 226 8.69 -7.93 -23.11
CA GLN A 226 8.53 -9.32 -23.51
C GLN A 226 7.16 -9.88 -23.04
N PRO A 227 6.48 -10.69 -23.86
CA PRO A 227 5.20 -11.30 -23.50
C PRO A 227 5.44 -12.51 -22.58
N LEU A 228 5.63 -12.23 -21.30
CA LEU A 228 5.84 -13.25 -20.26
C LEU A 228 4.58 -13.42 -19.40
N ASP A 229 4.34 -14.65 -18.95
CA ASP A 229 3.48 -14.89 -17.80
C ASP A 229 4.25 -14.44 -16.55
N THR A 230 3.72 -13.44 -15.87
CA THR A 230 4.42 -12.82 -14.74
C THR A 230 4.28 -13.59 -13.44
N ASP A 231 3.30 -14.49 -13.34
CA ASP A 231 3.08 -15.27 -12.12
C ASP A 231 4.23 -16.26 -11.87
N ASP A 232 4.89 -16.73 -12.93
CA ASP A 232 6.06 -17.64 -12.86
C ASP A 232 7.30 -16.98 -12.24
N TYR A 233 7.37 -15.65 -12.24
CA TYR A 233 8.57 -14.90 -11.87
C TYR A 233 8.35 -13.89 -10.74
N ALA A 234 7.12 -13.78 -10.23
CA ALA A 234 6.75 -12.71 -9.32
C ALA A 234 7.60 -12.75 -8.02
N VAL A 235 8.52 -11.79 -7.89
CA VAL A 235 9.13 -11.45 -6.60
C VAL A 235 8.32 -10.32 -5.98
N ASP A 236 7.85 -10.54 -4.75
CA ASP A 236 6.89 -9.67 -4.10
C ASP A 236 7.46 -9.02 -2.84
N ASP A 237 8.12 -7.88 -3.01
CA ASP A 237 8.70 -7.10 -1.92
C ASP A 237 7.65 -6.52 -0.97
N LEU A 238 6.51 -6.11 -1.53
CA LEU A 238 5.41 -5.51 -0.77
C LEU A 238 4.70 -6.53 0.13
N SER A 239 4.70 -7.80 -0.25
CA SER A 239 4.20 -8.87 0.63
C SER A 239 5.02 -9.05 1.90
N ARG A 240 6.25 -8.53 1.98
CA ARG A 240 7.07 -8.56 3.21
C ARG A 240 6.56 -7.57 4.25
N ASP A 241 5.76 -6.58 3.85
CA ASP A 241 5.07 -5.68 4.77
C ASP A 241 3.80 -6.33 5.35
N HIS A 242 2.96 -5.53 5.99
CA HIS A 242 1.66 -5.90 6.49
C HIS A 242 0.75 -6.39 5.36
N ILE A 243 -0.06 -7.41 5.66
CA ILE A 243 -1.19 -7.82 4.82
C ILE A 243 -2.43 -7.68 5.67
N LEU A 244 -3.30 -6.75 5.28
CA LEU A 244 -4.56 -6.49 5.94
C LEU A 244 -5.64 -7.43 5.37
N PRO A 245 -6.49 -8.01 6.23
CA PRO A 245 -7.57 -8.88 5.77
C PRO A 245 -8.61 -8.09 4.97
N VAL A 246 -9.18 -8.74 3.96
CA VAL A 246 -10.50 -8.35 3.45
C VAL A 246 -11.53 -9.05 4.32
N TYR A 247 -12.20 -8.30 5.19
CA TYR A 247 -13.12 -8.89 6.16
C TYR A 247 -14.28 -9.63 5.47
N PRO A 248 -14.81 -10.70 6.08
CA PRO A 248 -15.81 -11.56 5.44
C PRO A 248 -17.02 -10.82 4.85
N PRO A 249 -17.66 -9.85 5.55
CA PRO A 249 -18.83 -9.17 4.99
C PRO A 249 -18.52 -8.39 3.70
N LEU A 250 -17.36 -7.73 3.67
CA LEU A 250 -16.89 -7.00 2.49
C LEU A 250 -16.46 -7.93 1.36
N ALA A 251 -15.78 -9.02 1.70
CA ALA A 251 -15.35 -10.01 0.73
C ALA A 251 -16.56 -10.68 0.07
N GLU A 252 -17.58 -11.06 0.84
CA GLU A 252 -18.83 -11.62 0.33
C GLU A 252 -19.53 -10.63 -0.61
N HIS A 253 -19.63 -9.36 -0.22
CA HIS A 253 -20.20 -8.30 -1.05
C HIS A 253 -19.51 -8.18 -2.43
N TYR A 254 -18.18 -8.38 -2.48
CA TYR A 254 -17.42 -8.36 -3.73
C TYR A 254 -17.22 -9.72 -4.41
N GLY A 255 -17.80 -10.81 -3.91
CA GLY A 255 -17.60 -12.16 -4.46
C GLY A 255 -16.16 -12.69 -4.29
N LEU A 256 -15.48 -12.27 -3.23
CA LEU A 256 -14.12 -12.67 -2.87
C LEU A 256 -14.11 -13.58 -1.64
N ARG A 257 -12.97 -14.25 -1.42
CA ARG A 257 -12.71 -14.99 -0.18
C ARG A 257 -12.21 -14.04 0.90
N GLY A 258 -12.96 -13.92 1.99
CA GLY A 258 -12.59 -13.12 3.15
C GLY A 258 -11.62 -13.79 4.12
N SER A 259 -11.08 -13.00 5.03
CA SER A 259 -10.22 -13.43 6.14
C SER A 259 -10.38 -12.47 7.32
N THR A 260 -9.97 -12.90 8.51
CA THR A 260 -9.79 -12.03 9.69
C THR A 260 -8.34 -12.05 10.20
N VAL A 261 -7.44 -12.71 9.46
CA VAL A 261 -6.03 -12.85 9.80
C VAL A 261 -5.23 -11.74 9.15
N LEU A 262 -4.48 -11.03 9.98
CA LEU A 262 -3.57 -9.96 9.59
C LEU A 262 -2.13 -10.49 9.64
N LYS A 263 -1.32 -10.20 8.62
CA LYS A 263 0.12 -10.49 8.62
C LYS A 263 0.87 -9.24 9.05
N LEU A 264 1.84 -9.35 9.95
CA LEU A 264 2.74 -8.25 10.30
C LEU A 264 3.95 -8.18 9.37
N ALA A 265 4.52 -6.99 9.27
CA ALA A 265 5.74 -6.77 8.50
C ALA A 265 6.89 -7.65 9.00
N HIS A 266 7.65 -8.18 8.05
CA HIS A 266 8.77 -9.09 8.29
C HIS A 266 9.97 -8.70 7.42
N TYR A 267 10.66 -7.64 7.85
CA TYR A 267 11.85 -7.12 7.18
C TYR A 267 13.17 -7.59 7.82
N SER A 268 13.13 -8.06 9.07
CA SER A 268 14.30 -8.46 9.81
C SER A 268 14.72 -9.89 9.47
N PHE A 269 16.04 -10.11 9.44
CA PHE A 269 16.58 -11.45 9.38
C PHE A 269 16.33 -12.12 10.74
N SER A 270 15.31 -12.97 10.82
CA SER A 270 14.92 -13.65 12.05
C SER A 270 14.79 -15.16 11.81
N LYS A 271 14.85 -15.95 12.89
CA LYS A 271 14.57 -17.39 12.82
C LYS A 271 13.09 -17.71 12.58
N GLY A 272 12.19 -16.76 12.83
CA GLY A 272 10.76 -16.93 12.60
C GLY A 272 10.36 -16.66 11.15
N VAL A 273 9.19 -17.14 10.75
CA VAL A 273 8.65 -17.00 9.38
C VAL A 273 7.73 -15.79 9.20
N GLY A 274 7.67 -14.92 10.21
CA GLY A 274 6.70 -13.83 10.31
C GLY A 274 5.71 -14.04 11.45
N GLU A 275 4.94 -12.99 11.73
CA GLU A 275 3.86 -13.01 12.73
C GLU A 275 2.51 -12.80 12.04
N MET A 276 1.53 -13.57 12.48
CA MET A 276 0.14 -13.45 12.07
C MET A 276 -0.70 -13.14 13.30
N MET A 277 -1.73 -12.33 13.13
CA MET A 277 -2.56 -11.81 14.21
C MET A 277 -4.02 -12.03 13.86
N ALA A 278 -4.77 -12.61 14.80
CA ALA A 278 -6.22 -12.69 14.70
C ALA A 278 -6.84 -11.30 14.95
N LEU A 279 -8.03 -11.06 14.41
CA LEU A 279 -8.75 -9.80 14.60
C LEU A 279 -8.90 -9.40 16.07
N LYS A 280 -9.28 -10.34 16.94
CA LYS A 280 -9.42 -10.09 18.38
C LYS A 280 -8.10 -9.63 19.02
N ASP A 281 -6.99 -10.25 18.66
CA ASP A 281 -5.66 -9.87 19.15
C ASP A 281 -5.25 -8.50 18.61
N PHE A 282 -5.58 -8.18 17.37
CA PHE A 282 -5.34 -6.87 16.76
C PHE A 282 -6.11 -5.77 17.49
N ILE A 283 -7.38 -6.00 17.81
CA ILE A 283 -8.19 -5.07 18.61
C ILE A 283 -7.57 -4.90 20.00
N ALA A 284 -7.23 -5.99 20.68
CA ALA A 284 -6.64 -5.96 22.02
C ALA A 284 -5.32 -5.17 22.06
N ARG A 285 -4.40 -5.44 21.12
CA ARG A 285 -3.13 -4.70 21.02
C ARG A 285 -3.35 -3.24 20.64
N SER A 286 -4.34 -2.95 19.79
CA SER A 286 -4.71 -1.58 19.43
C SER A 286 -5.24 -0.82 20.64
N PHE A 287 -6.09 -1.44 21.45
CA PHE A 287 -6.62 -0.84 22.69
C PHE A 287 -5.53 -0.54 23.70
N ALA A 288 -4.62 -1.49 23.93
CA ALA A 288 -3.47 -1.29 24.81
C ALA A 288 -2.62 -0.09 24.33
N HIS A 289 -2.37 -0.04 23.03
CA HIS A 289 -1.65 1.06 22.40
C HIS A 289 -2.36 2.41 22.54
N TYR A 290 -3.67 2.47 22.34
CA TYR A 290 -4.45 3.69 22.50
C TYR A 290 -4.52 4.15 23.96
N GLY A 291 -4.56 3.21 24.92
CA GLY A 291 -4.57 3.51 26.36
C GLY A 291 -3.30 4.21 26.87
N GLU A 292 -2.20 4.18 26.13
CA GLU A 292 -0.96 4.91 26.44
C GLU A 292 -0.98 6.37 25.98
N ARG A 293 -2.05 6.81 25.31
CA ARG A 293 -2.14 8.12 24.64
C ARG A 293 -3.23 8.98 25.23
N THR A 294 -3.08 10.29 25.07
CA THR A 294 -4.14 11.24 25.42
C THR A 294 -5.14 11.38 24.28
N ARG A 295 -6.34 11.89 24.59
CA ARG A 295 -7.41 12.09 23.61
C ARG A 295 -7.01 13.02 22.47
N GLU A 296 -6.20 14.04 22.76
CA GLU A 296 -5.71 15.04 21.80
C GLU A 296 -4.74 14.45 20.78
N GLN A 297 -4.13 13.30 21.08
CA GLN A 297 -3.25 12.56 20.16
C GLN A 297 -4.04 11.64 19.23
N LEU A 298 -5.22 11.18 19.66
CA LEU A 298 -6.04 10.18 18.97
C LEU A 298 -7.18 10.85 18.19
N VAL A 299 -6.84 11.67 17.20
CA VAL A 299 -7.79 12.44 16.39
C VAL A 299 -7.90 11.82 15.00
N HIS A 300 -9.13 11.61 14.53
CA HIS A 300 -9.39 11.17 13.16
C HIS A 300 -10.80 11.56 12.77
N GLU A 301 -10.93 12.37 11.70
CA GLU A 301 -12.19 12.99 11.27
C GLU A 301 -13.39 12.03 11.27
N ARG A 302 -13.26 10.88 10.60
CA ARG A 302 -14.33 9.87 10.53
C ARG A 302 -14.76 9.36 11.91
N VAL A 303 -13.79 9.05 12.79
CA VAL A 303 -14.10 8.47 14.10
C VAL A 303 -14.66 9.55 15.03
N ASP A 304 -14.17 10.78 14.91
CA ASP A 304 -14.69 11.93 15.64
C ASP A 304 -16.14 12.24 15.24
N GLN A 305 -16.48 12.12 13.95
CA GLN A 305 -17.86 12.22 13.46
C GLN A 305 -18.77 11.17 14.10
N TRP A 306 -18.34 9.90 14.11
CA TRP A 306 -19.11 8.83 14.76
C TRP A 306 -19.27 9.05 16.27
N LEU A 307 -18.23 9.51 16.95
CA LEU A 307 -18.27 9.82 18.38
C LEU A 307 -19.15 11.03 18.71
N GLY A 308 -19.19 12.02 17.80
CA GLY A 308 -20.00 13.23 17.91
C GLY A 308 -21.48 12.99 17.68
N ASP A 309 -21.84 12.02 16.84
CA ASP A 309 -23.23 11.68 16.55
C ASP A 309 -23.82 10.64 17.53
N ALA A 310 -24.84 11.06 18.27
CA ALA A 310 -25.51 10.20 19.24
C ALA A 310 -26.27 9.05 18.58
N GLU A 311 -26.81 9.25 17.37
CA GLU A 311 -27.54 8.21 16.64
C GLU A 311 -26.57 7.12 16.16
N THR A 312 -25.46 7.51 15.51
CA THR A 312 -24.38 6.59 15.10
C THR A 312 -23.85 5.77 16.27
N LYS A 313 -23.51 6.38 17.41
CA LYS A 313 -23.05 5.63 18.60
C LYS A 313 -24.07 4.61 19.06
N ARG A 314 -25.35 4.99 19.11
CA ARG A 314 -26.43 4.11 19.56
C ARG A 314 -26.62 2.93 18.60
N ALA A 315 -26.61 3.20 17.30
CA ALA A 315 -26.75 2.17 16.27
C ALA A 315 -25.60 1.16 16.36
N LEU A 316 -24.34 1.61 16.42
CA LEU A 316 -23.18 0.71 16.57
C LEU A 316 -23.24 -0.10 17.87
N ALA A 317 -23.69 0.49 18.98
CA ALA A 317 -23.88 -0.25 20.23
C ALA A 317 -24.95 -1.35 20.13
N LEU A 318 -26.07 -1.06 19.45
CA LEU A 318 -27.15 -2.03 19.21
C LEU A 318 -26.68 -3.17 18.30
N LEU A 319 -25.99 -2.86 17.20
CA LEU A 319 -25.46 -3.86 16.25
C LEU A 319 -24.45 -4.79 16.93
N SER A 320 -23.54 -4.22 17.72
CA SER A 320 -22.60 -4.98 18.54
C SER A 320 -23.30 -5.92 19.53
N ALA A 321 -24.31 -5.41 20.27
CA ALA A 321 -25.06 -6.22 21.24
C ALA A 321 -25.87 -7.35 20.56
N GLU A 322 -26.46 -7.08 19.41
CA GLU A 322 -27.21 -8.06 18.63
C GLU A 322 -26.30 -9.20 18.14
N GLU A 323 -25.14 -8.87 17.59
CA GLU A 323 -24.16 -9.87 17.15
C GLU A 323 -23.62 -10.69 18.33
N LEU A 324 -23.33 -10.07 19.47
CA LEU A 324 -22.94 -10.82 20.68
C LEU A 324 -24.04 -11.79 21.14
N LYS A 325 -25.31 -11.36 21.09
CA LYS A 325 -26.46 -12.23 21.38
C LYS A 325 -26.54 -13.39 20.37
N ARG A 326 -26.34 -13.12 19.08
CA ARG A 326 -26.32 -14.13 18.00
C ARG A 326 -25.23 -15.17 18.24
N ARG A 327 -24.01 -14.75 18.55
CA ARG A 327 -22.88 -15.63 18.90
C ARG A 327 -23.14 -16.47 20.14
N ALA A 328 -23.81 -15.92 21.15
CA ALA A 328 -24.15 -16.65 22.36
C ALA A 328 -25.21 -17.75 22.12
N LEU A 329 -26.18 -17.50 21.23
CA LEU A 329 -27.21 -18.48 20.87
C LEU A 329 -26.72 -19.59 19.94
N ALA A 330 -25.61 -19.38 19.22
CA ALA A 330 -25.02 -20.36 18.31
C ALA A 330 -24.04 -21.35 18.99
N ARG A 331 -23.79 -21.19 20.30
CA ARG A 331 -22.91 -22.04 21.11
C ARG A 331 -23.72 -23.06 21.91
#